data_AF-A0A9P1KK90-F1
#
_entry.id   AF-A0A9P1KK90-F1
#
_cell.length_a   1.000
_cell.length_b   1.000
_cell.length_c   1.000
_cell.angle_alpha   90.00
_cell.angle_beta   90.00
_cell.angle_gamma   90.00
#
_symmetry.space_group_name_H-M   'P 1'
#
loop_
_entity.id
_entity.type
_entity.pdbx_description
1 polymer ?
#
loop_
_entity_poly.entity_id
_entity_poly.type
_entity_poly.pdbx_seq_one_letter_code
_entity_poly.pdbx_strand_id
1 'polypeptide(L)'
;MIGFLRGDDVKGGAIAPVEGQHSNLDQGSVFVTSPNGITPDNPGSWEHFRFAPVLDRPRVLDPAEADALTDLADESDKHVVSTRKGYRALKRLDNNSRKVNESYEKLRRHQAGNEHKIQSAKHDSAKYLHGLRPKYARLGQGLEKSAQLADQKINALMSTL
;
A
#
# COMPACT_ATOMS: atom_id res chain seq x y z
N MET A 1 -0.98 -17.92 19.72
CA MET A 1 -2.34 -17.37 19.84
C MET A 1 -2.41 -16.08 19.05
N ILE A 2 -3.04 -16.10 17.87
CA ILE A 2 -3.34 -14.88 17.10
C ILE A 2 -4.82 -14.61 17.33
N GLY A 3 -5.13 -13.75 18.30
CA GLY A 3 -6.47 -13.22 18.52
C GLY A 3 -6.54 -11.83 17.94
N PHE A 4 -6.90 -11.70 16.67
CA PHE A 4 -7.19 -10.40 16.05
C PHE A 4 -8.14 -10.58 14.88
N LEU A 5 -9.41 -10.92 15.16
CA LEU A 5 -10.57 -10.62 14.31
C LEU A 5 -11.83 -10.76 15.20
N ARG A 6 -12.13 -9.75 16.03
CA ARG A 6 -13.51 -9.57 16.53
C ARG A 6 -14.24 -8.79 15.44
N GLY A 7 -15.26 -9.40 14.86
CA GLY A 7 -15.93 -8.97 13.63
C GLY A 7 -16.92 -7.81 13.77
N ASP A 8 -16.79 -6.94 14.77
CA ASP A 8 -17.87 -5.99 15.13
C ASP A 8 -17.58 -4.53 14.78
N ASP A 9 -16.47 -4.22 14.10
CA ASP A 9 -16.03 -2.83 13.86
C ASP A 9 -16.22 -2.34 12.41
N VAL A 10 -16.91 -3.09 11.55
CA VAL A 10 -17.01 -2.76 10.12
C VAL A 10 -18.08 -1.69 9.87
N LYS A 11 -17.76 -0.43 10.19
CA LYS A 11 -18.47 0.72 9.62
C LYS A 11 -18.39 0.62 8.09
N GLY A 12 -19.53 0.76 7.40
CA GLY A 12 -19.60 0.65 5.94
C GLY A 12 -18.52 1.49 5.25
N GLY A 13 -17.88 0.91 4.22
CA GLY A 13 -16.80 1.55 3.48
C GLY A 13 -17.26 2.77 2.68
N ALA A 14 -16.32 3.68 2.39
CA ALA A 14 -16.55 4.80 1.48
C ALA A 14 -16.84 4.32 0.05
N ILE A 15 -17.61 5.10 -0.72
CA ILE A 15 -17.92 4.81 -2.12
C ILE A 15 -16.62 4.91 -2.94
N ALA A 16 -16.35 3.91 -3.78
CA ALA A 16 -15.21 3.93 -4.68
C ALA A 16 -15.33 5.10 -5.68
N PRO A 17 -14.24 5.81 -6.04
CA PRO A 17 -14.31 6.92 -6.98
C PRO A 17 -14.80 6.44 -8.36
N VAL A 18 -15.92 7.00 -8.83
CA VAL A 18 -16.64 6.55 -10.03
C VAL A 18 -16.33 7.42 -11.26
N GLU A 19 -15.89 8.68 -11.05
CA GLU A 19 -15.69 9.68 -12.11
C GLU A 19 -14.23 9.84 -12.55
N GLY A 20 -13.36 8.88 -12.21
CA GLY A 20 -11.94 8.92 -12.58
C GLY A 20 -11.11 9.99 -11.85
N GLN A 21 -11.69 10.71 -10.89
CA GLN A 21 -10.98 11.67 -10.05
C GLN A 21 -9.95 10.95 -9.17
N HIS A 22 -8.70 11.43 -9.19
CA HIS A 22 -7.63 10.95 -8.33
C HIS A 22 -7.03 12.13 -7.55
N SER A 23 -7.31 12.23 -6.25
CA SER A 23 -6.77 13.33 -5.43
C SER A 23 -5.37 13.07 -4.88
N ASN A 24 -4.93 11.81 -4.79
CA ASN A 24 -3.75 11.42 -4.00
C ASN A 24 -2.73 10.55 -4.76
N LEU A 25 -2.70 10.60 -6.09
CA LEU A 25 -1.77 9.81 -6.93
C LEU A 25 -0.81 10.67 -7.77
N ASP A 26 -0.60 11.93 -7.38
CA ASP A 26 0.38 12.79 -8.02
C ASP A 26 1.83 12.40 -7.64
N GLN A 27 2.81 12.99 -8.33
CA GLN A 27 4.21 12.67 -8.11
C GLN A 27 4.65 12.96 -6.65
N GLY A 28 4.15 14.03 -6.04
CA GLY A 28 4.51 14.42 -4.68
C GLY A 28 3.95 13.48 -3.61
N SER A 29 2.77 12.90 -3.85
CA SER A 29 2.16 11.94 -2.92
C SER A 29 2.74 10.52 -3.03
N VAL A 30 3.23 10.13 -4.22
CA VAL A 30 3.72 8.76 -4.47
C VAL A 30 5.20 8.61 -4.13
N PHE A 31 6.04 9.61 -4.44
CA PHE A 31 7.49 9.53 -4.26
C PHE A 31 7.96 10.17 -2.95
N VAL A 32 7.30 9.84 -1.85
CA VAL A 32 7.67 10.33 -0.52
C VAL A 32 8.87 9.55 0.01
N THR A 33 9.96 10.24 0.31
CA THR A 33 11.17 9.66 0.90
C THR A 33 11.03 9.53 2.41
N SER A 34 11.85 8.69 3.04
CA SER A 34 11.92 8.67 4.50
C SER A 34 12.58 9.96 5.02
N PRO A 35 12.19 10.47 6.22
CA PRO A 35 12.71 11.73 6.75
C PRO A 35 14.24 11.84 6.84
N ASN A 36 14.94 10.70 6.91
CA ASN A 36 16.40 10.60 6.98
C ASN A 36 16.98 9.69 5.89
N GLY A 37 16.26 9.49 4.79
CA GLY A 37 16.75 8.67 3.68
C GLY A 37 17.95 9.33 3.01
N ILE A 38 18.94 8.52 2.63
CA ILE A 38 20.05 8.99 1.80
C ILE A 38 19.52 9.17 0.37
N THR A 39 19.51 10.41 -0.11
CA THR A 39 19.02 10.83 -1.44
C THR A 39 19.95 11.90 -2.02
N PRO A 40 19.81 12.32 -3.29
CA PRO A 40 20.60 13.44 -3.82
C PRO A 40 20.44 14.74 -3.01
N ASP A 41 19.25 15.00 -2.47
CA ASP A 41 18.95 16.18 -1.64
C ASP A 41 19.36 16.00 -0.18
N ASN A 42 19.67 14.77 0.25
CA ASN A 42 20.21 14.43 1.56
C ASN A 42 21.29 13.34 1.43
N PRO A 43 22.49 13.66 0.93
CA PRO A 43 23.50 12.67 0.57
C PRO A 43 24.23 12.05 1.77
N GLY A 44 23.95 12.52 2.99
CA GLY A 44 24.75 12.22 4.18
C GLY A 44 26.03 13.06 4.25
N SER A 45 26.94 12.67 5.14
CA SER A 45 28.24 13.34 5.33
C SER A 45 29.33 12.75 4.43
N TRP A 46 30.16 13.61 3.86
CA TRP A 46 31.37 13.24 3.10
C TRP A 46 32.66 13.31 3.95
N GLU A 47 32.51 13.47 5.26
CA GLU A 47 33.63 13.56 6.18
C GLU A 47 34.43 12.27 6.23
N HIS A 48 35.73 12.42 6.50
CA HIS A 48 36.66 11.30 6.59
C HIS A 48 36.84 10.91 8.06
N PHE A 49 36.70 9.62 8.35
CA PHE A 49 37.03 9.08 9.66
C PHE A 49 38.53 8.73 9.75
N ARG A 50 39.18 9.07 10.86
CA ARG A 50 40.56 8.65 11.19
C ARG A 50 40.65 8.32 12.68
N PHE A 51 41.32 7.21 13.02
CA PHE A 51 41.60 6.86 14.41
C PHE A 51 42.67 7.75 15.05
N ALA A 52 43.60 8.28 14.25
CA ALA A 52 44.67 9.15 14.70
C ALA A 52 44.82 10.37 13.77
N PRO A 53 45.33 11.51 14.26
CA PRO A 53 45.60 12.68 13.45
C PRO A 53 46.68 12.41 12.40
N VAL A 54 46.67 13.21 11.32
CA VAL A 54 47.68 13.13 10.27
C VAL A 54 48.98 13.77 10.75
N LEU A 55 50.11 13.10 10.53
CA LEU A 55 51.43 13.71 10.66
C LEU A 55 51.69 14.57 9.42
N ASP A 56 51.73 15.89 9.62
CA ASP A 56 51.91 16.90 8.57
C ASP A 56 53.38 17.11 8.17
N ARG A 57 54.31 16.67 9.03
CA ARG A 57 55.76 16.68 8.78
C ARG A 57 56.47 15.53 9.49
N PRO A 58 57.65 15.10 9.03
CA PRO A 58 58.47 14.12 9.74
C PRO A 58 58.88 14.64 11.13
N ARG A 59 58.81 13.77 12.16
CA ARG A 59 59.30 14.04 13.52
C ARG A 59 59.72 12.75 14.23
N VAL A 60 60.48 12.89 15.30
CA VAL A 60 60.79 11.79 16.22
C VAL A 60 59.60 11.60 17.17
N LEU A 61 59.27 10.34 17.46
CA LEU A 61 58.33 9.94 18.51
C LEU A 61 59.15 9.47 19.70
N ASP A 62 58.80 9.89 20.90
CA ASP A 62 59.41 9.33 22.10
C ASP A 62 58.84 7.92 22.39
N PRO A 63 59.51 7.10 23.24
CA PRO A 63 59.06 5.73 23.51
C PRO A 63 57.64 5.66 24.08
N ALA A 64 57.24 6.57 24.96
CA ALA A 64 55.91 6.55 25.57
C ALA A 64 54.81 6.88 24.55
N GLU A 65 55.10 7.82 23.64
CA GLU A 65 54.23 8.12 22.50
C GLU A 65 54.11 6.94 21.53
N ALA A 66 55.22 6.25 21.24
CA ALA A 66 55.22 5.06 20.38
C ALA A 66 54.40 3.91 20.99
N ASP A 67 54.53 3.67 22.30
CA ASP A 67 53.75 2.67 23.02
C ASP A 67 52.25 3.02 22.99
N ALA A 68 51.88 4.28 23.27
CA ALA A 68 50.49 4.74 23.22
C ALA A 68 49.86 4.59 21.82
N LEU A 69 50.63 4.83 20.76
CA LEU A 69 50.18 4.60 19.38
C LEU A 69 50.00 3.11 19.06
N THR A 70 50.81 2.25 19.67
CA THR A 70 50.70 0.79 19.53
C THR A 70 49.42 0.29 20.22
N ASP A 71 49.14 0.75 21.44
CA ASP A 71 47.91 0.44 22.16
C ASP A 71 46.66 0.92 21.39
N LEU A 72 46.73 2.15 20.84
CA LEU A 72 45.65 2.68 19.99
C LEU A 72 45.45 1.86 18.71
N ALA A 73 46.53 1.37 18.11
CA ALA A 73 46.44 0.49 16.94
C ALA A 73 45.73 -0.81 17.28
N ASP A 74 46.10 -1.47 18.38
CA ASP A 74 45.45 -2.69 18.88
C ASP A 74 43.96 -2.48 19.22
N GLU A 75 43.61 -1.33 19.79
CA GLU A 75 42.21 -0.97 20.02
C GLU A 75 41.46 -0.74 18.70
N SER A 76 42.11 -0.04 17.75
CA SER A 76 41.53 0.24 16.44
C SER A 76 41.21 -1.04 15.66
N ASP A 77 42.04 -2.09 15.78
CA ASP A 77 41.77 -3.38 15.16
C ASP A 77 40.47 -4.01 15.68
N LYS A 78 40.23 -3.93 17.00
CA LYS A 78 38.97 -4.39 17.62
C LYS A 78 37.79 -3.57 17.11
N HIS A 79 37.93 -2.24 17.04
CA HIS A 79 36.90 -1.35 16.50
C HIS A 79 36.61 -1.60 15.01
N VAL A 80 37.63 -1.92 14.20
CA VAL A 80 37.46 -2.27 12.79
C VAL A 80 36.62 -3.53 12.64
N VAL A 81 36.90 -4.57 13.43
CA VAL A 81 36.15 -5.83 13.39
C VAL A 81 34.69 -5.60 13.79
N SER A 82 34.45 -4.90 14.89
CA SER A 82 33.09 -4.60 15.38
C SER A 82 32.33 -3.70 14.40
N THR A 83 32.97 -2.68 13.84
CA THR A 83 32.39 -1.77 12.85
C THR A 83 32.01 -2.49 11.56
N ARG A 84 32.90 -3.33 11.02
CA ARG A 84 32.59 -4.16 9.83
C ARG A 84 31.39 -5.07 10.09
N LYS A 85 31.31 -5.67 11.27
CA LYS A 85 30.16 -6.51 11.66
C LYS A 85 28.88 -5.66 11.76
N GLY A 86 28.95 -4.49 12.38
CA GLY A 86 27.86 -3.54 12.51
C GLY A 86 27.31 -3.08 11.15
N TYR A 87 28.18 -2.62 10.24
CA TYR A 87 27.79 -2.17 8.90
C TYR A 87 27.15 -3.29 8.06
N ARG A 88 27.62 -4.53 8.19
CA ARG A 88 26.95 -5.68 7.54
C ARG A 88 25.55 -5.92 8.11
N ALA A 89 25.39 -5.79 9.43
CA ALA A 89 24.08 -5.93 10.07
C ALA A 89 23.11 -4.83 9.63
N LEU A 90 23.57 -3.57 9.59
CA LEU A 90 22.79 -2.43 9.08
C LEU A 90 22.36 -2.65 7.62
N LYS A 91 23.30 -3.01 6.74
CA LYS A 91 23.00 -3.39 5.34
C LYS A 91 21.93 -4.47 5.25
N ARG A 92 21.96 -5.47 6.13
CA ARG A 92 20.95 -6.55 6.17
C ARG A 92 19.59 -6.03 6.62
N LEU A 93 19.55 -5.17 7.64
CA LEU A 93 18.31 -4.54 8.12
C LEU A 93 17.67 -3.70 7.02
N ASP A 94 18.44 -2.84 6.34
CA ASP A 94 17.93 -2.01 5.24
C ASP A 94 17.39 -2.85 4.09
N ASN A 95 18.08 -3.94 3.74
CA ASN A 95 17.57 -4.87 2.73
C ASN A 95 16.26 -5.55 3.15
N ASN A 96 16.09 -5.86 4.43
CA ASN A 96 14.84 -6.42 4.93
C ASN A 96 13.72 -5.38 4.89
N SER A 97 13.99 -4.15 5.33
CA SER A 97 13.05 -3.03 5.21
C SER A 97 12.61 -2.82 3.77
N ARG A 98 13.54 -2.82 2.81
CA ARG A 98 13.24 -2.75 1.37
C ARG A 98 12.29 -3.87 0.94
N LYS A 99 12.58 -5.11 1.30
CA LYS A 99 11.75 -6.28 0.93
C LYS A 99 10.35 -6.23 1.51
N VAL A 100 10.20 -5.77 2.75
CA VAL A 100 8.89 -5.60 3.40
C VAL A 100 8.07 -4.56 2.65
N ASN A 101 8.64 -3.39 2.39
CA ASN A 101 7.96 -2.33 1.64
C ASN A 101 7.60 -2.77 0.21
N GLU A 102 8.52 -3.44 -0.49
CA GLU A 102 8.25 -4.00 -1.83
C GLU A 102 7.09 -5.00 -1.81
N SER A 103 7.04 -5.86 -0.79
CA SER A 103 5.97 -6.85 -0.64
C SER A 103 4.63 -6.19 -0.31
N TYR A 104 4.64 -5.16 0.53
CA TYR A 104 3.46 -4.37 0.85
C TYR A 104 2.90 -3.68 -0.39
N GLU A 105 3.76 -3.10 -1.23
CA GLU A 105 3.33 -2.47 -2.49
C GLU A 105 2.71 -3.46 -3.48
N LYS A 106 3.27 -4.67 -3.59
CA LYS A 106 2.67 -5.75 -4.38
C LYS A 106 1.31 -6.18 -3.84
N LEU A 107 1.17 -6.29 -2.51
CA LEU A 107 -0.10 -6.59 -1.86
C LEU A 107 -1.13 -5.49 -2.12
N ARG A 108 -0.74 -4.22 -1.98
CA ARG A 108 -1.59 -3.05 -2.26
C ARG A 108 -2.13 -3.08 -3.68
N ARG A 109 -1.26 -3.35 -4.67
CA ARG A 109 -1.67 -3.52 -6.07
C ARG A 109 -2.65 -4.68 -6.26
N HIS A 110 -2.39 -5.83 -5.64
CA HIS A 110 -3.27 -6.99 -5.75
C HIS A 110 -4.66 -6.73 -5.14
N GLN A 111 -4.70 -6.14 -3.95
CA GLN A 111 -5.95 -5.75 -3.27
C GLN A 111 -6.74 -4.73 -4.11
N ALA A 112 -6.08 -3.70 -4.65
CA ALA A 112 -6.72 -2.73 -5.54
C ALA A 112 -7.31 -3.40 -6.80
N GLY A 113 -6.59 -4.35 -7.41
CA GLY A 113 -7.09 -5.10 -8.55
C GLY A 113 -8.32 -5.96 -8.24
N ASN A 114 -8.39 -6.55 -7.03
CA ASN A 114 -9.55 -7.30 -6.59
C ASN A 114 -10.74 -6.38 -6.28
N GLU A 115 -10.50 -5.24 -5.64
CA GLU A 115 -11.55 -4.24 -5.40
C GLU A 115 -12.18 -3.78 -6.71
N HIS A 116 -11.38 -3.46 -7.72
CA HIS A 116 -11.89 -3.12 -9.05
C HIS A 116 -12.79 -4.22 -9.64
N LYS A 117 -12.38 -5.50 -9.56
CA LYS A 117 -13.20 -6.62 -10.06
C LYS A 117 -14.53 -6.75 -9.30
N ILE A 118 -14.51 -6.57 -7.99
CA ILE A 118 -15.73 -6.59 -7.15
C ILE A 118 -16.67 -5.45 -7.58
N GLN A 119 -16.15 -4.24 -7.73
CA GLN A 119 -16.95 -3.09 -8.17
C GLN A 119 -17.48 -3.26 -9.60
N SER A 120 -16.69 -3.84 -10.50
CA SER A 120 -17.15 -4.20 -11.85
C SER A 120 -18.32 -5.19 -11.81
N ALA A 121 -18.23 -6.25 -10.99
CA ALA A 121 -19.31 -7.22 -10.85
C ALA A 121 -20.58 -6.61 -10.27
N LYS A 122 -20.45 -5.70 -9.28
CA LYS A 122 -21.57 -4.92 -8.75
C LYS A 122 -22.20 -4.03 -9.82
N HIS A 123 -21.38 -3.32 -10.61
CA HIS A 123 -21.83 -2.51 -11.73
C HIS A 123 -22.63 -3.34 -12.74
N ASP A 124 -22.10 -4.49 -13.18
CA ASP A 124 -22.74 -5.32 -14.20
C ASP A 124 -24.07 -5.90 -13.69
N SER A 125 -24.12 -6.29 -12.41
CA SER A 125 -25.35 -6.72 -11.75
C SER A 125 -26.39 -5.61 -11.70
N ALA A 126 -25.99 -4.41 -11.27
CA ALA A 126 -26.89 -3.25 -11.21
C ALA A 126 -27.40 -2.86 -12.60
N LYS A 127 -26.53 -2.83 -13.61
CA LYS A 127 -26.89 -2.59 -15.01
C LYS A 127 -27.89 -3.62 -15.52
N TYR A 128 -27.67 -4.90 -15.26
CA TYR A 128 -28.60 -5.97 -15.64
C TYR A 128 -29.98 -5.80 -14.98
N LEU A 129 -30.02 -5.54 -13.67
CA LEU A 129 -31.25 -5.31 -12.92
C LEU A 129 -32.01 -4.09 -13.45
N HIS A 130 -31.32 -2.99 -13.75
CA HIS A 130 -31.93 -1.83 -14.42
C HIS A 130 -32.52 -2.19 -15.79
N GLY A 131 -31.84 -3.03 -16.57
CA GLY A 131 -32.32 -3.54 -17.85
C GLY A 131 -33.56 -4.45 -17.75
N LEU A 132 -33.81 -5.07 -16.59
CA LEU A 132 -35.03 -5.86 -16.35
C LEU A 132 -36.25 -4.99 -16.04
N ARG A 133 -36.09 -3.74 -15.58
CA ARG A 133 -37.20 -2.87 -15.17
C ARG A 133 -38.29 -2.73 -16.25
N PRO A 134 -37.98 -2.46 -17.53
CA PRO A 134 -39.02 -2.38 -18.57
C PRO A 134 -39.71 -3.73 -18.84
N LYS A 135 -39.00 -4.85 -18.65
CA LYS A 135 -39.58 -6.19 -18.83
C LYS A 135 -40.61 -6.48 -17.73
N TYR A 136 -40.28 -6.17 -16.47
CA TYR A 136 -41.24 -6.27 -15.37
C TYR A 136 -42.45 -5.36 -15.57
N ALA A 137 -42.24 -4.12 -16.04
CA ALA A 137 -43.34 -3.22 -16.35
C ALA A 137 -44.29 -3.79 -17.42
N ARG A 138 -43.74 -4.40 -18.49
CA ARG A 138 -44.54 -5.09 -19.52
C ARG A 138 -45.33 -6.28 -18.99
N LEU A 139 -44.75 -7.06 -18.07
CA LEU A 139 -45.48 -8.17 -17.43
C LEU A 139 -46.69 -7.66 -16.65
N GLY A 140 -46.54 -6.57 -15.89
CA GLY A 140 -47.64 -5.92 -15.19
C GLY A 140 -48.75 -5.44 -16.14
N GLN A 141 -48.38 -4.75 -17.22
CA GLN A 141 -49.34 -4.29 -18.25
C GLN A 141 -50.07 -5.46 -18.94
N GLY A 142 -49.38 -6.57 -19.21
CA GLY A 142 -49.99 -7.76 -19.82
C GLY A 142 -51.01 -8.44 -18.89
N LEU A 143 -50.71 -8.48 -17.60
CA LEU A 143 -51.62 -9.00 -16.57
C LEU A 143 -52.88 -8.12 -16.47
N GLU A 144 -52.72 -6.80 -16.41
CA GLU A 144 -53.82 -5.84 -16.36
C GLU A 144 -54.73 -5.94 -17.59
N LYS A 145 -54.14 -6.05 -18.79
CA LYS A 145 -54.92 -6.28 -20.03
C LYS A 145 -55.72 -7.59 -19.99
N SER A 146 -55.16 -8.64 -19.41
CA SER A 146 -55.83 -9.95 -19.31
C SER A 146 -57.00 -9.91 -18.31
N ALA A 147 -56.83 -9.20 -17.20
CA ALA A 147 -57.90 -8.94 -16.23
C ALA A 147 -59.06 -8.16 -16.87
N GLN A 148 -58.77 -7.08 -17.58
CA GLN A 148 -59.78 -6.28 -18.30
C GLN A 148 -60.57 -7.12 -19.33
N LEU A 149 -59.89 -7.99 -20.09
CA LEU A 149 -60.55 -8.88 -21.05
C LEU A 149 -61.45 -9.93 -20.36
N ALA A 150 -61.03 -10.45 -19.21
CA ALA A 150 -61.85 -11.36 -18.41
C ALA A 150 -63.12 -10.67 -17.91
N ASP A 151 -62.99 -9.47 -17.34
CA ASP A 151 -64.13 -8.67 -16.85
C ASP A 151 -65.10 -8.30 -17.98
N GLN A 152 -64.59 -7.93 -19.15
CA GLN A 152 -65.42 -7.68 -20.33
C GLN A 152 -66.23 -8.90 -20.74
N LYS A 153 -65.63 -10.10 -20.74
CA LYS A 153 -66.34 -11.35 -21.08
C LYS A 153 -67.38 -11.72 -20.02
N ILE A 154 -67.08 -11.53 -18.75
CA ILE A 154 -68.02 -11.74 -17.64
C ILE A 154 -69.21 -10.81 -17.79
N ASN A 155 -68.95 -9.51 -18.01
CA ASN A 155 -70.02 -8.52 -18.21
C ASN A 155 -70.87 -8.83 -19.44
N ALA A 156 -70.25 -9.27 -20.54
CA ALA A 156 -70.99 -9.69 -21.74
C ALA A 156 -71.94 -10.87 -21.45
N LEU A 157 -71.46 -11.90 -20.73
CA LEU A 157 -72.28 -13.05 -20.31
C LEU A 157 -73.44 -12.61 -19.40
N MET A 158 -73.19 -11.71 -18.46
CA MET A 158 -74.20 -11.18 -17.55
C MET A 158 -75.24 -10.30 -18.26
N SER A 159 -74.85 -9.60 -19.33
CA SER A 159 -75.78 -8.78 -20.13
C SER A 159 -76.70 -9.60 -21.06
N THR A 160 -76.39 -10.88 -21.25
CA THR A 160 -77.19 -11.83 -22.06
C THR A 160 -78.10 -12.73 -21.24
N LEU A 161 -78.06 -12.62 -19.90
CA LEU A 161 -78.99 -13.24 -18.95
C LEU A 161 -80.12 -12.25 -18.60
#